data_AF-A0A480MSY8-F1
#
_entry.id   AF-A0A480MSY8-F1
#
_cell.length_a   1.000
_cell.length_b   1.000
_cell.length_c   1.000
_cell.angle_alpha   90.00
_cell.angle_beta   90.00
_cell.angle_gamma   90.00
#
_symmetry.space_group_name_H-M   'P 1'
#
loop_
_entity.id
_entity.type
_entity.pdbx_description
1 polymer ?
#
loop_
_entity_poly.entity_id
_entity_poly.type
_entity_poly.pdbx_seq_one_letter_code
_entity_poly.pdbx_strand_id
1 'polypeptide(L)'
;MLHLLALFLHCLPLASGDYDICKSWVTTDEGPTWEFYACQPKVMRLKDYVKVKVEPSGITCGDPPERFCSHENPYLCSNECDASNPDLAHPPRLMFDREDEGLATYWQSVTWSRYPSPLEANITLSWNKSVELTDDVVVTFEYGRPTVMVLEKSLDNGRTWQPYQFYAEDCMEAFGMPARRARDLSASGAHRVLCTEEYSRWAGSKKEKHVRFEVRDRFAIFAGPELRNMDNLYTRLESAKGLKDFFTLTDLRMRLLRPALGGTYVQRENLYKYFYAISNIEVTGRCKCNLHANLCSVREGSLQCECDHNTTGPDCGKCKRSFRTRSWRAGSYLPLPHGSPNACAAAGSAVGSLSRSRKDPVPKPPVATAAMWGDPTTPVPSASTAQTPAVPSTPQPTGGCPGTVSAALPFPTSC
;
A
#
# COMPACT_ATOMS: atom_id res chain seq x y z
N MET A 1 16.09 -45.50 -23.16
CA MET A 1 15.08 -44.60 -23.76
C MET A 1 13.75 -44.54 -23.00
N LEU A 2 13.50 -45.33 -21.94
CA LEU A 2 12.25 -45.23 -21.15
C LEU A 2 12.41 -44.53 -19.78
N HIS A 3 13.63 -44.41 -19.25
CA HIS A 3 13.88 -43.75 -17.96
C HIS A 3 14.00 -42.22 -18.01
N LEU A 4 14.13 -41.62 -19.20
CA LEU A 4 14.16 -40.15 -19.33
C LEU A 4 12.75 -39.51 -19.36
N LEU A 5 11.69 -40.27 -19.63
CA LEU A 5 10.32 -39.74 -19.66
C LEU A 5 9.70 -39.59 -18.26
N ALA A 6 10.15 -40.39 -17.28
CA ALA A 6 9.62 -40.33 -15.91
C ALA A 6 10.11 -39.09 -15.13
N LEU A 7 11.27 -38.52 -15.50
CA LEU A 7 11.83 -37.33 -14.87
C LEU A 7 11.19 -36.02 -15.37
N PHE A 8 10.52 -36.02 -16.52
CA PHE A 8 9.80 -34.85 -17.03
C PHE A 8 8.36 -34.72 -16.52
N LEU A 9 7.79 -35.77 -15.90
CA LEU A 9 6.44 -35.71 -15.32
C LEU A 9 6.38 -35.25 -13.85
N HIS A 10 7.52 -35.06 -13.17
CA HIS A 10 7.55 -34.68 -11.75
C HIS A 10 8.01 -33.24 -11.46
N CYS A 11 8.19 -32.40 -12.47
CA CYS A 11 8.62 -31.00 -12.30
C CYS A 11 7.78 -30.00 -13.11
N LEU A 12 6.47 -30.17 -13.12
CA LEU A 12 5.57 -29.03 -13.25
C LEU A 12 4.99 -28.78 -11.86
N PRO A 13 5.54 -27.86 -11.05
CA PRO A 13 4.68 -27.19 -10.10
C PRO A 13 3.65 -26.50 -10.98
N LEU A 14 2.43 -27.07 -11.06
CA LEU A 14 1.27 -26.27 -11.36
C LEU A 14 1.36 -25.14 -10.34
N ALA A 15 1.76 -23.96 -10.79
CA ALA A 15 1.70 -22.75 -10.00
C ALA A 15 0.20 -22.43 -9.82
N SER A 16 -0.49 -23.26 -9.04
CA SER A 16 -1.78 -22.95 -8.46
C SER A 16 -1.52 -21.75 -7.57
N GLY A 17 -1.98 -20.58 -8.03
CA GLY A 17 -1.86 -19.36 -7.26
C GLY A 17 -2.76 -19.47 -6.03
N ASP A 18 -2.32 -18.90 -4.90
CA ASP A 18 -3.16 -18.90 -3.70
C ASP A 18 -4.49 -18.19 -4.00
N TYR A 19 -5.60 -18.87 -3.66
CA TYR A 19 -6.97 -18.37 -3.84
C TYR A 19 -7.33 -18.09 -5.31
N ASP A 20 -7.01 -19.01 -6.22
CA ASP A 20 -7.25 -18.88 -7.67
C ASP A 20 -8.63 -19.36 -8.15
N ILE A 21 -9.32 -20.20 -7.36
CA ILE A 21 -10.63 -20.78 -7.70
C ILE A 21 -11.74 -20.18 -6.83
N CYS A 22 -12.76 -19.58 -7.43
CA CYS A 22 -13.94 -19.07 -6.70
C CYS A 22 -14.99 -20.14 -6.42
N LYS A 23 -15.13 -21.14 -7.30
CA LYS A 23 -16.15 -22.17 -7.17
C LYS A 23 -15.77 -23.48 -7.85
N SER A 24 -16.21 -24.59 -7.30
CA SER A 24 -16.09 -25.93 -7.87
C SER A 24 -17.47 -26.58 -8.00
N TRP A 25 -17.65 -27.39 -9.03
CA TRP A 25 -18.87 -28.18 -9.20
C TRP A 25 -18.68 -29.51 -8.48
N VAL A 26 -19.50 -29.73 -7.44
CA VAL A 26 -19.42 -30.92 -6.58
C VAL A 26 -20.76 -31.64 -6.54
N THR A 27 -20.75 -32.92 -6.20
CA THR A 27 -21.96 -33.71 -6.01
C THR A 27 -22.14 -34.00 -4.53
N THR A 28 -23.28 -33.62 -3.97
CA THR A 28 -23.68 -33.85 -2.59
C THR A 28 -24.84 -34.84 -2.53
N ASP A 29 -25.25 -35.25 -1.33
CA ASP A 29 -26.41 -36.14 -1.12
C ASP A 29 -27.72 -35.55 -1.69
N GLU A 30 -27.81 -34.21 -1.78
CA GLU A 30 -28.94 -33.49 -2.37
C GLU A 30 -28.79 -33.24 -3.89
N GLY A 31 -27.75 -33.79 -4.50
CA GLY A 31 -27.43 -33.64 -5.92
C GLY A 31 -26.27 -32.68 -6.19
N PRO A 32 -26.08 -32.29 -7.47
CA PRO A 32 -24.94 -31.49 -7.89
C PRO A 32 -25.13 -30.01 -7.55
N THR A 33 -24.10 -29.39 -6.98
CA THR A 33 -24.12 -28.02 -6.45
C THR A 33 -22.77 -27.32 -6.58
N TRP A 34 -22.78 -26.00 -6.41
CA TRP A 34 -21.56 -25.19 -6.36
C TRP A 34 -21.04 -25.08 -4.92
N GLU A 35 -19.78 -25.45 -4.71
CA GLU A 35 -19.03 -25.08 -3.51
C GLU A 35 -18.23 -23.80 -3.80
N PHE A 36 -18.21 -22.86 -2.84
CA PHE A 36 -17.53 -21.57 -2.98
C PHE A 36 -16.26 -21.51 -2.11
N TYR A 37 -15.22 -20.84 -2.59
CA TYR A 37 -13.95 -20.61 -1.86
C TYR A 37 -13.55 -19.15 -1.94
N ALA A 38 -12.72 -18.65 -1.03
CA ALA A 38 -12.16 -17.30 -1.17
C ALA A 38 -11.29 -17.23 -2.43
N CYS A 39 -11.41 -16.15 -3.22
CA CYS A 39 -10.68 -16.05 -4.49
C CYS A 39 -10.24 -14.64 -4.86
N GLN A 40 -9.07 -14.49 -5.46
CA GLN A 40 -8.47 -13.20 -5.85
C GLN A 40 -7.91 -13.25 -7.28
N PRO A 41 -7.86 -12.11 -7.99
CA PRO A 41 -7.33 -12.10 -9.34
C PRO A 41 -5.81 -12.20 -9.36
N LYS A 42 -5.28 -12.63 -10.50
CA LYS A 42 -3.83 -12.68 -10.74
C LYS A 42 -3.21 -11.29 -10.65
N VAL A 43 -1.93 -11.27 -10.29
CA VAL A 43 -1.08 -10.07 -10.32
C VAL A 43 -0.91 -9.61 -11.77
N MET A 44 -0.87 -8.30 -11.97
CA MET A 44 -0.74 -7.65 -13.26
C MET A 44 0.18 -6.43 -13.16
N ARG A 45 0.74 -6.03 -14.31
CA ARG A 45 1.44 -4.75 -14.45
C ARG A 45 0.40 -3.65 -14.52
N LEU A 46 0.23 -2.93 -13.42
CA LEU A 46 -0.78 -1.87 -13.31
C LEU A 46 -0.43 -0.66 -14.19
N LYS A 47 0.83 -0.50 -14.60
CA LYS A 47 1.24 0.53 -15.58
C LYS A 47 0.55 0.40 -16.94
N ASP A 48 0.16 -0.82 -17.34
CA ASP A 48 -0.52 -1.07 -18.63
C ASP A 48 -1.96 -0.51 -18.64
N TYR A 49 -2.52 -0.14 -17.48
CA TYR A 49 -3.92 0.32 -17.30
C TYR A 49 -4.03 1.70 -16.64
N VAL A 50 -2.92 2.41 -16.50
CA VAL A 50 -2.85 3.69 -15.81
C VAL A 50 -3.25 4.84 -16.72
N LYS A 51 -3.97 5.82 -16.18
CA LYS A 51 -4.12 7.15 -16.79
C LYS A 51 -3.20 8.11 -16.06
N VAL A 52 -2.28 8.73 -16.79
CA VAL A 52 -1.33 9.69 -16.23
C VAL A 52 -1.83 11.12 -16.41
N LYS A 53 -1.64 11.95 -15.38
CA LYS A 53 -1.82 13.40 -15.44
C LYS A 53 -0.58 14.06 -14.83
N VAL A 54 0.05 14.96 -15.59
CA VAL A 54 1.22 15.72 -15.15
C VAL A 54 0.83 17.18 -14.96
N GLU A 55 1.20 17.76 -13.82
CA GLU A 55 0.87 19.13 -13.43
C GLU A 55 2.12 19.82 -12.83
N PRO A 56 2.24 21.15 -12.91
CA PRO A 56 1.33 22.09 -13.58
C PRO A 56 1.40 22.03 -15.11
N SER A 57 0.46 22.65 -15.80
CA SER A 57 0.52 22.82 -17.26
C SER A 57 1.80 23.57 -17.66
N GLY A 58 2.51 23.09 -18.68
CA GLY A 58 3.80 23.65 -19.11
C GLY A 58 5.01 23.13 -18.34
N ILE A 59 4.86 22.13 -17.45
CA ILE A 59 6.00 21.53 -16.74
C ILE A 59 6.80 20.54 -17.61
N THR A 60 6.18 19.92 -18.60
CA THR A 60 6.88 19.07 -19.59
C THR A 60 7.68 19.96 -20.53
N CYS A 61 8.94 19.61 -20.80
CA CYS A 61 9.79 20.42 -21.69
C CYS A 61 9.32 20.42 -23.15
N GLY A 62 9.79 21.41 -23.91
CA GLY A 62 9.68 21.43 -25.38
C GLY A 62 8.66 22.41 -25.96
N ASP A 63 7.98 23.20 -25.13
CA ASP A 63 7.09 24.29 -25.58
C ASP A 63 7.30 25.56 -24.73
N PRO A 64 8.21 26.48 -25.12
CA PRO A 64 9.07 26.41 -26.31
C PRO A 64 10.23 25.41 -26.16
N PRO A 65 10.96 25.09 -27.25
CA PRO A 65 12.15 24.26 -27.20
C PRO A 65 13.18 24.79 -26.19
N GLU A 66 13.78 23.88 -25.42
CA GLU A 66 14.72 24.21 -24.33
C GLU A 66 15.94 23.28 -24.35
N ARG A 67 17.13 23.85 -24.13
CA ARG A 67 18.37 23.08 -24.01
C ARG A 67 18.56 22.49 -22.62
N PHE A 68 19.24 21.36 -22.52
CA PHE A 68 19.57 20.73 -21.25
C PHE A 68 20.96 20.07 -21.25
N CYS A 69 21.52 19.87 -20.07
CA CYS A 69 22.79 19.20 -19.89
C CYS A 69 22.60 17.69 -19.72
N SER A 70 23.20 16.88 -20.60
CA SER A 70 23.29 15.43 -20.38
C SER A 70 24.52 15.07 -19.55
N HIS A 71 24.52 13.91 -18.90
CA HIS A 71 25.71 13.38 -18.19
C HIS A 71 26.88 13.06 -19.13
N GLU A 72 26.61 12.83 -20.41
CA GLU A 72 27.64 12.56 -21.42
C GLU A 72 28.38 13.83 -21.85
N ASN A 73 27.70 14.98 -21.81
CA ASN A 73 28.29 16.25 -22.20
C ASN A 73 27.93 17.39 -21.22
N PRO A 74 28.49 17.36 -20.00
CA PRO A 74 28.16 18.31 -18.94
C PRO A 74 28.67 19.74 -19.23
N TYR A 75 29.55 19.92 -20.22
CA TYR A 75 30.17 21.21 -20.53
C TYR A 75 29.49 21.95 -21.68
N LEU A 76 29.01 21.26 -22.72
CA LEU A 76 28.35 21.92 -23.85
C LEU A 76 26.83 22.07 -23.70
N CYS A 77 26.16 21.21 -22.92
CA CYS A 77 24.70 21.27 -22.69
C CYS A 77 23.89 21.51 -23.97
N SER A 78 24.27 20.81 -25.04
CA SER A 78 23.78 21.05 -26.40
C SER A 78 22.58 20.19 -26.79
N ASN A 79 22.11 19.32 -25.90
CA ASN A 79 20.89 18.56 -26.14
C ASN A 79 19.69 19.50 -26.02
N GLU A 80 18.66 19.22 -26.80
CA GLU A 80 17.47 20.04 -26.91
C GLU A 80 16.23 19.17 -26.73
N CYS A 81 15.27 19.68 -25.96
CA CYS A 81 13.93 19.13 -25.87
C CYS A 81 13.01 20.01 -26.72
N ASP A 82 12.34 19.41 -27.69
CA ASP A 82 11.40 20.08 -28.59
C ASP A 82 10.14 19.21 -28.72
N ALA A 83 8.99 19.73 -28.25
CA ALA A 83 7.74 18.99 -28.26
C ALA A 83 7.15 18.81 -29.66
N SER A 84 7.60 19.59 -30.65
CA SER A 84 7.17 19.50 -32.04
C SER A 84 7.90 18.41 -32.82
N ASN A 85 9.10 18.00 -32.36
CA ASN A 85 9.91 16.98 -32.99
C ASN A 85 9.83 15.65 -32.20
N PRO A 86 9.25 14.57 -32.75
CA PRO A 86 9.13 13.29 -32.07
C PRO A 86 10.45 12.69 -31.53
N ASP A 87 11.58 12.99 -32.17
CA ASP A 87 12.90 12.48 -31.77
C ASP A 87 13.48 13.22 -30.55
N LEU A 88 12.97 14.42 -30.25
CA LEU A 88 13.40 15.28 -29.14
C LEU A 88 12.29 15.51 -28.10
N ALA A 89 11.10 14.96 -28.35
CA ALA A 89 9.94 15.14 -27.49
C ALA A 89 9.95 14.14 -26.33
N HIS A 90 9.68 14.63 -25.12
CA HIS A 90 9.67 13.82 -23.89
C HIS A 90 8.29 13.77 -23.22
N PRO A 91 7.23 13.24 -23.87
CA PRO A 91 5.87 13.25 -23.34
C PRO A 91 5.68 12.29 -22.16
N PRO A 92 4.68 12.51 -21.28
CA PRO A 92 4.41 11.67 -20.09
C PRO A 92 4.19 10.18 -20.37
N ARG A 93 3.75 9.82 -21.59
CA ARG A 93 3.52 8.42 -21.99
C ARG A 93 4.78 7.56 -21.94
N LEU A 94 5.96 8.17 -22.07
CA LEU A 94 7.24 7.46 -22.06
C LEU A 94 7.56 6.86 -20.67
N MET A 95 6.91 7.31 -19.59
CA MET A 95 7.12 6.70 -18.27
C MET A 95 6.56 5.27 -18.12
N PHE A 96 5.83 4.75 -19.12
CA PHE A 96 5.12 3.47 -19.02
C PHE A 96 5.27 2.60 -20.27
N ASP A 97 6.07 3.02 -21.24
CA ASP A 97 6.25 2.26 -22.47
C ASP A 97 7.10 0.98 -22.22
N ARG A 98 7.38 0.28 -23.31
CA ARG A 98 8.28 -0.85 -23.32
C ARG A 98 9.63 -0.35 -23.81
N GLU A 99 10.59 -0.34 -22.91
CA GLU A 99 11.98 -0.05 -23.24
C GLU A 99 12.57 -1.24 -24.01
N ASP A 100 13.18 -0.97 -25.16
CA ASP A 100 14.06 -1.91 -25.85
C ASP A 100 15.48 -1.75 -25.29
N GLU A 101 16.28 -2.83 -25.31
CA GLU A 101 17.62 -2.82 -24.71
C GLU A 101 18.50 -1.70 -25.28
N GLY A 102 18.91 -0.76 -24.41
CA GLY A 102 19.85 0.31 -24.73
C GLY A 102 19.24 1.65 -25.15
N LEU A 103 17.92 1.75 -25.31
CA LEU A 103 17.24 2.99 -25.69
C LEU A 103 16.21 3.39 -24.62
N ALA A 104 16.69 3.93 -23.51
CA ALA A 104 15.80 4.46 -22.47
C ALA A 104 15.04 5.69 -22.99
N THR A 105 13.73 5.56 -23.11
CA THR A 105 12.79 6.66 -23.31
C THR A 105 12.41 7.23 -21.96
N TYR A 106 12.11 8.53 -21.88
CA TYR A 106 11.75 9.17 -20.62
C TYR A 106 10.90 10.40 -20.82
N TRP A 107 9.99 10.65 -19.88
CA TRP A 107 9.40 11.96 -19.69
C TRP A 107 10.42 12.91 -19.07
N GLN A 108 10.40 14.19 -19.46
CA GLN A 108 11.31 15.21 -18.95
C GLN A 108 10.56 16.50 -18.61
N SER A 109 10.90 17.09 -17.47
CA SER A 109 10.44 18.43 -17.10
C SER A 109 11.26 19.52 -17.76
N VAL A 110 10.74 20.75 -17.79
CA VAL A 110 11.55 21.96 -18.03
C VAL A 110 12.74 22.03 -17.06
N THR A 111 13.79 22.75 -17.46
CA THR A 111 14.95 22.97 -16.58
C THR A 111 14.61 23.96 -15.47
N TRP A 112 15.48 24.05 -14.46
CA TRP A 112 15.28 24.95 -13.33
C TRP A 112 15.63 26.42 -13.64
N SER A 113 15.34 26.88 -14.86
CA SER A 113 15.59 28.25 -15.34
C SER A 113 14.93 29.34 -14.48
N ARG A 114 13.86 29.01 -13.76
CA ARG A 114 13.10 29.91 -12.86
C ARG A 114 13.67 30.02 -11.44
N TYR A 115 14.84 29.43 -11.16
CA TYR A 115 15.49 29.51 -9.86
C TYR A 115 15.63 30.98 -9.40
N PRO A 116 15.30 31.32 -8.13
CA PRO A 116 15.13 30.44 -6.97
C PRO A 116 13.71 29.89 -6.75
N SER A 117 12.76 30.13 -7.67
CA SER A 117 11.41 29.57 -7.55
C SER A 117 11.49 28.04 -7.59
N PRO A 118 10.80 27.29 -6.70
CA PRO A 118 10.84 25.83 -6.70
C PRO A 118 10.46 25.20 -8.06
N LEU A 119 11.21 24.17 -8.48
CA LEU A 119 10.84 23.32 -9.61
C LEU A 119 9.97 22.18 -9.06
N GLU A 120 8.66 22.36 -9.13
CA GLU A 120 7.69 21.38 -8.62
C GLU A 120 6.93 20.72 -9.77
N ALA A 121 6.76 19.39 -9.67
CA ALA A 121 5.99 18.61 -10.63
C ALA A 121 5.17 17.54 -9.90
N ASN A 122 3.89 17.45 -10.25
CA ASN A 122 2.98 16.43 -9.75
C ASN A 122 2.67 15.45 -10.86
N ILE A 123 2.91 14.16 -10.61
CA ILE A 123 2.59 13.07 -11.54
C ILE A 123 1.54 12.20 -10.86
N THR A 124 0.30 12.29 -11.35
CA THR A 124 -0.84 11.54 -10.84
C THR A 124 -1.09 10.32 -11.74
N LEU A 125 -1.17 9.14 -11.11
CA LEU A 125 -1.43 7.83 -11.70
C LEU A 125 -2.81 7.37 -11.25
N SER A 126 -3.76 7.28 -12.17
CA SER A 126 -5.15 6.93 -11.86
C SER A 126 -5.59 5.65 -12.54
N TRP A 127 -6.17 4.72 -11.78
CA TRP A 127 -6.70 3.45 -12.32
C TRP A 127 -8.21 3.44 -12.47
N ASN A 128 -8.92 4.40 -11.85
CA ASN A 128 -10.39 4.38 -11.74
C ASN A 128 -10.93 3.04 -11.20
N LYS A 129 -10.14 2.36 -10.38
CA LYS A 129 -10.41 1.04 -9.81
C LYS A 129 -9.54 0.87 -8.57
N SER A 130 -10.11 0.30 -7.51
CA SER A 130 -9.33 -0.07 -6.32
C SER A 130 -8.39 -1.23 -6.65
N VAL A 131 -7.10 -1.04 -6.41
CA VAL A 131 -6.03 -2.02 -6.61
C VAL A 131 -5.27 -2.27 -5.31
N GLU A 132 -4.71 -3.45 -5.16
CA GLU A 132 -3.87 -3.88 -4.04
C GLU A 132 -2.46 -4.12 -4.56
N LEU A 133 -1.47 -3.39 -4.02
CA LEU A 133 -0.07 -3.57 -4.36
C LEU A 133 0.44 -4.94 -3.87
N THR A 134 1.24 -5.61 -4.70
CA THR A 134 1.83 -6.91 -4.37
C THR A 134 3.34 -6.94 -4.48
N ASP A 135 3.94 -5.92 -5.11
CA ASP A 135 5.38 -5.73 -5.22
C ASP A 135 5.71 -4.24 -5.06
N ASP A 136 7.00 -3.92 -4.97
CA ASP A 136 7.50 -2.55 -4.80
C ASP A 136 7.01 -1.64 -5.92
N VAL A 137 6.72 -0.37 -5.59
CA VAL A 137 6.59 0.67 -6.61
C VAL A 137 7.98 1.20 -6.90
N VAL A 138 8.42 1.09 -8.16
CA VAL A 138 9.76 1.48 -8.57
C VAL A 138 9.67 2.61 -9.59
N VAL A 139 10.30 3.73 -9.29
CA VAL A 139 10.41 4.89 -10.18
C VAL A 139 11.87 5.03 -10.61
N THR A 140 12.13 4.98 -11.91
CA THR A 140 13.48 5.08 -12.48
C THR A 140 13.71 6.49 -13.03
N PHE A 141 14.72 7.17 -12.51
CA PHE A 141 15.13 8.51 -12.91
C PHE A 141 16.40 8.48 -13.76
N GLU A 142 16.42 9.20 -14.88
CA GLU A 142 17.58 9.19 -15.79
C GLU A 142 18.69 10.16 -15.37
N TYR A 143 18.31 11.38 -14.97
CA TYR A 143 19.24 12.48 -14.67
C TYR A 143 19.26 12.84 -13.18
N GLY A 144 19.32 11.81 -12.33
CA GLY A 144 19.40 11.94 -10.88
C GLY A 144 18.04 11.93 -10.19
N ARG A 145 18.01 11.30 -9.01
CA ARG A 145 16.80 11.18 -8.19
C ARG A 145 16.46 12.53 -7.53
N PRO A 146 15.19 12.79 -7.17
CA PRO A 146 14.83 14.00 -6.45
C PRO A 146 15.51 14.07 -5.08
N THR A 147 15.99 15.25 -4.70
CA THR A 147 16.47 15.50 -3.34
C THR A 147 15.31 15.64 -2.36
N VAL A 148 14.12 16.05 -2.83
CA VAL A 148 12.89 16.07 -2.03
C VAL A 148 11.70 15.66 -2.89
N MET A 149 10.98 14.62 -2.45
CA MET A 149 9.70 14.21 -3.05
C MET A 149 8.77 13.54 -2.04
N VAL A 150 7.49 13.50 -2.35
CA VAL A 150 6.47 12.79 -1.57
C VAL A 150 5.69 11.86 -2.49
N LEU A 151 5.52 10.61 -2.06
CA LEU A 151 4.54 9.71 -2.66
C LEU A 151 3.25 9.80 -1.86
N GLU A 152 2.16 10.18 -2.50
CA GLU A 152 0.81 10.22 -1.94
C GLU A 152 -0.05 9.12 -2.56
N LYS A 153 -1.08 8.70 -1.84
CA LYS A 153 -2.11 7.79 -2.37
C LYS A 153 -3.52 8.32 -2.12
N SER A 154 -4.45 7.85 -2.93
CA SER A 154 -5.88 8.10 -2.82
C SER A 154 -6.64 6.77 -2.71
N LEU A 155 -7.73 6.75 -1.95
CA LEU A 155 -8.67 5.62 -1.83
C LEU A 155 -10.03 5.90 -2.49
N ASP A 156 -10.23 7.12 -3.00
CA ASP A 156 -11.53 7.65 -3.41
C ASP A 156 -11.49 8.37 -4.76
N ASN A 157 -10.65 7.87 -5.68
CA ASN A 157 -10.51 8.37 -7.05
C ASN A 157 -10.02 9.83 -7.13
N GLY A 158 -9.08 10.19 -6.25
CA GLY A 158 -8.34 11.44 -6.28
C GLY A 158 -9.04 12.58 -5.57
N ARG A 159 -10.12 12.31 -4.82
CA ARG A 159 -10.85 13.33 -4.05
C ARG A 159 -10.07 13.72 -2.80
N THR A 160 -9.51 12.74 -2.10
CA THR A 160 -8.65 12.97 -0.93
C THR A 160 -7.29 12.30 -1.13
N TRP A 161 -6.27 12.94 -0.58
CA TRP A 161 -4.88 12.51 -0.71
C TRP A 161 -4.27 12.36 0.67
N GLN A 162 -3.56 11.26 0.88
CA GLN A 162 -2.81 11.01 2.09
C GLN A 162 -1.35 10.68 1.75
N PRO A 163 -0.38 11.12 2.58
CA PRO A 163 1.00 10.78 2.35
C PRO A 163 1.19 9.27 2.52
N TYR A 164 1.99 8.69 1.62
CA TYR A 164 2.29 7.26 1.61
C TYR A 164 3.75 7.02 2.03
N GLN A 165 4.68 7.81 1.50
CA GLN A 165 6.08 7.84 1.91
C GLN A 165 6.74 9.18 1.55
N PHE A 166 7.64 9.65 2.42
CA PHE A 166 8.44 10.85 2.19
C PHE A 166 9.87 10.47 1.82
N TYR A 167 10.48 11.24 0.92
CA TYR A 167 11.84 11.05 0.47
C TYR A 167 12.56 12.40 0.51
N ALA A 168 13.68 12.46 1.21
CA ALA A 168 14.46 13.68 1.35
C ALA A 168 15.95 13.36 1.48
N GLU A 169 16.83 14.27 1.07
CA GLU A 169 18.26 14.19 1.36
C GLU A 169 18.52 14.34 2.87
N ASP A 170 17.78 15.24 3.53
CA ASP A 170 17.67 15.37 4.99
C ASP A 170 16.18 15.38 5.37
N CYS A 171 15.74 14.31 6.02
CA CYS A 171 14.34 14.14 6.42
C CYS A 171 13.91 15.12 7.53
N MET A 172 14.83 15.52 8.40
CA MET A 172 14.54 16.42 9.50
C MET A 172 14.37 17.85 8.97
N GLU A 173 15.23 18.27 8.06
CA GLU A 173 15.15 19.58 7.40
C GLU A 173 13.89 19.72 6.54
N ALA A 174 13.63 18.73 5.67
CA ALA A 174 12.57 18.85 4.67
C ALA A 174 11.15 18.67 5.26
N PHE A 175 10.99 17.76 6.22
CA PHE A 175 9.66 17.35 6.71
C PHE A 175 9.55 17.30 8.24
N GLY A 176 10.60 17.61 9.00
CA GLY A 176 10.59 17.48 10.46
C GLY A 176 10.43 16.03 10.93
N MET A 177 10.86 15.06 10.12
CA MET A 177 10.69 13.63 10.38
C MET A 177 12.05 12.94 10.58
N PRO A 178 12.14 11.95 11.49
CA PRO A 178 13.35 11.13 11.57
C PRO A 178 13.47 10.21 10.35
N ALA A 179 14.68 10.08 9.82
CA ALA A 179 14.99 9.13 8.77
C ALA A 179 14.80 7.67 9.26
N ARG A 180 14.06 6.87 8.49
CA ARG A 180 13.77 5.46 8.77
C ARG A 180 13.73 4.65 7.48
N ARG A 181 13.83 3.32 7.62
CA ARG A 181 13.72 2.37 6.51
C ARG A 181 12.54 1.44 6.75
N ALA A 182 11.90 0.98 5.68
CA ALA A 182 10.71 0.12 5.78
C ALA A 182 11.03 -1.21 6.49
N ARG A 183 12.18 -1.82 6.18
CA ARG A 183 12.68 -3.05 6.83
C ARG A 183 12.92 -2.94 8.35
N ASP A 184 13.09 -1.72 8.87
CA ASP A 184 13.33 -1.49 10.30
C ASP A 184 12.02 -1.28 11.09
N LEU A 185 10.86 -1.35 10.42
CA LEU A 185 9.56 -1.23 11.07
C LEU A 185 9.21 -2.50 11.86
N SER A 186 8.55 -2.30 13.00
CA SER A 186 7.96 -3.40 13.76
C SER A 186 6.65 -3.89 13.11
N ALA A 187 6.24 -5.11 13.45
CA ALA A 187 4.95 -5.69 13.05
C ALA A 187 3.74 -4.77 13.35
N SER A 188 3.73 -4.11 14.52
CA SER A 188 2.68 -3.16 14.89
C SER A 188 2.68 -1.88 14.06
N GLY A 189 3.83 -1.49 13.52
CA GLY A 189 4.04 -0.28 12.72
C GLY A 189 4.20 -0.55 11.23
N ALA A 190 3.88 -1.74 10.73
CA ALA A 190 4.14 -2.11 9.33
C ALA A 190 3.41 -1.22 8.29
N HIS A 191 2.31 -0.57 8.69
CA HIS A 191 1.56 0.40 7.87
C HIS A 191 1.85 1.87 8.24
N ARG A 192 2.97 2.13 8.95
CA ARG A 192 3.39 3.48 9.30
C ARG A 192 3.99 4.18 8.09
N VAL A 193 3.59 5.44 7.88
CA VAL A 193 4.22 6.38 6.94
C VAL A 193 5.54 6.88 7.54
N LEU A 194 6.59 6.89 6.72
CA LEU A 194 7.94 7.27 7.14
C LEU A 194 8.59 8.23 6.13
N CYS A 195 9.71 8.82 6.56
CA CYS A 195 10.64 9.51 5.67
C CYS A 195 11.92 8.68 5.55
N THR A 196 12.43 8.48 4.33
CA THR A 196 13.68 7.76 4.05
C THR A 196 14.66 8.65 3.30
N GLU A 197 15.93 8.53 3.64
CA GLU A 197 17.05 9.20 2.96
C GLU A 197 17.76 8.26 1.96
N GLU A 198 17.40 6.97 1.93
CA GLU A 198 18.12 5.94 1.15
C GLU A 198 18.19 6.24 -0.35
N TYR A 199 17.18 6.93 -0.89
CA TYR A 199 17.07 7.21 -2.33
C TYR A 199 17.32 8.68 -2.70
N SER A 200 17.51 9.57 -1.73
CA SER A 200 17.62 11.02 -1.98
C SER A 200 18.96 11.60 -1.53
N ARG A 201 19.69 10.91 -0.64
CA ARG A 201 21.02 11.35 -0.21
C ARG A 201 22.05 11.13 -1.33
N TRP A 202 22.86 12.15 -1.64
CA TRP A 202 23.79 12.18 -2.80
C TRP A 202 23.10 11.91 -4.15
N ALA A 203 21.83 12.32 -4.27
CA ALA A 203 21.11 12.17 -5.52
C ALA A 203 21.75 13.02 -6.63
N GLY A 204 22.18 12.35 -7.71
CA GLY A 204 22.94 12.93 -8.82
C GLY A 204 24.45 12.62 -8.82
N SER A 205 25.02 12.12 -7.71
CA SER A 205 26.44 11.73 -7.65
C SER A 205 26.66 10.22 -7.86
N LYS A 206 25.71 9.40 -7.44
CA LYS A 206 25.69 7.95 -7.69
C LYS A 206 24.83 7.65 -8.91
N LYS A 207 25.25 6.68 -9.74
CA LYS A 207 24.48 6.18 -10.90
C LYS A 207 23.23 5.36 -10.50
N GLU A 208 22.76 5.49 -9.26
CA GLU A 208 21.53 4.85 -8.81
C GLU A 208 20.33 5.65 -9.30
N LYS A 209 19.50 5.02 -10.12
CA LYS A 209 18.36 5.66 -10.78
C LYS A 209 17.03 5.43 -10.07
N HIS A 210 16.94 4.40 -9.23
CA HIS A 210 15.66 3.96 -8.68
C HIS A 210 15.31 4.63 -7.34
N VAL A 211 14.07 5.05 -7.22
CA VAL A 211 13.38 5.35 -5.96
C VAL A 211 12.33 4.25 -5.75
N ARG A 212 12.28 3.68 -4.55
CA ARG A 212 11.35 2.57 -4.24
C ARG A 212 10.36 2.94 -3.14
N PHE A 213 9.17 2.40 -3.25
CA PHE A 213 8.25 2.22 -2.14
C PHE A 213 8.21 0.72 -1.80
N GLU A 214 8.74 0.37 -0.63
CA GLU A 214 9.09 -0.99 -0.27
C GLU A 214 7.86 -1.76 0.26
N VAL A 215 7.13 -2.39 -0.65
CA VAL A 215 6.01 -3.28 -0.34
C VAL A 215 6.54 -4.63 0.16
N ARG A 216 7.57 -5.16 -0.52
CA ARG A 216 8.18 -6.45 -0.16
C ARG A 216 8.79 -6.43 1.23
N ASP A 217 9.51 -5.37 1.60
CA ASP A 217 10.09 -5.23 2.94
C ASP A 217 9.00 -5.22 4.02
N ARG A 218 7.85 -4.58 3.75
CA ARG A 218 6.72 -4.55 4.69
C ARG A 218 6.02 -5.91 4.79
N PHE A 219 5.94 -6.68 3.70
CA PHE A 219 5.48 -8.07 3.75
C PHE A 219 6.46 -8.97 4.49
N ALA A 220 7.77 -8.76 4.33
CA ALA A 220 8.82 -9.55 4.97
C ALA A 220 8.79 -9.47 6.51
N ILE A 221 8.24 -8.38 7.08
CA ILE A 221 7.98 -8.26 8.52
C ILE A 221 7.12 -9.44 9.03
N PHE A 222 6.22 -9.97 8.20
CA PHE A 222 5.32 -11.07 8.55
C PHE A 222 5.70 -12.39 7.88
N ALA A 223 6.09 -12.36 6.61
CA ALA A 223 6.40 -13.55 5.81
C ALA A 223 7.88 -14.01 5.91
N GLY A 224 8.72 -13.24 6.59
CA GLY A 224 10.17 -13.42 6.60
C GLY A 224 10.87 -12.85 5.36
N PRO A 225 12.21 -12.74 5.37
CA PRO A 225 12.98 -12.07 4.32
C PRO A 225 12.84 -12.72 2.94
N GLU A 226 12.64 -14.05 2.89
CA GLU A 226 12.43 -14.78 1.64
C GLU A 226 10.94 -14.92 1.26
N LEU A 227 10.03 -14.26 2.00
CA LEU A 227 8.58 -14.33 1.79
C LEU A 227 8.01 -15.76 1.78
N ARG A 228 8.61 -16.69 2.53
CA ARG A 228 8.18 -18.09 2.58
C ARG A 228 6.99 -18.34 3.52
N ASN A 229 6.86 -17.54 4.59
CA ASN A 229 5.79 -17.71 5.59
C ASN A 229 4.53 -16.90 5.20
N MET A 230 3.96 -17.23 4.04
CA MET A 230 2.78 -16.54 3.50
C MET A 230 1.54 -16.73 4.37
N ASP A 231 1.41 -17.87 5.06
CA ASP A 231 0.33 -18.15 6.02
C ASP A 231 0.22 -17.08 7.11
N ASN A 232 1.36 -16.67 7.69
CA ASN A 232 1.38 -15.60 8.68
C ASN A 232 1.02 -14.24 8.05
N LEU A 233 1.49 -13.95 6.83
CA LEU A 233 1.12 -12.72 6.13
C LEU A 233 -0.39 -12.65 5.87
N TYR A 234 -1.01 -13.71 5.33
CA TYR A 234 -2.45 -13.77 5.10
C TYR A 234 -3.25 -13.63 6.40
N THR A 235 -2.80 -14.31 7.46
CA THR A 235 -3.41 -14.18 8.80
C THR A 235 -3.36 -12.73 9.29
N ARG A 236 -2.25 -12.01 9.06
CA ARG A 236 -2.09 -10.61 9.48
C ARG A 236 -2.84 -9.64 8.58
N LEU A 237 -2.95 -9.90 7.28
CA LEU A 237 -3.79 -9.10 6.37
C LEU A 237 -5.27 -9.15 6.77
N GLU A 238 -5.74 -10.26 7.33
CA GLU A 238 -7.12 -10.40 7.84
C GLU A 238 -7.29 -9.78 9.25
N SER A 239 -6.38 -10.09 10.17
CA SER A 239 -6.53 -9.73 11.59
C SER A 239 -6.01 -8.34 11.97
N ALA A 240 -4.99 -7.81 11.26
CA ALA A 240 -4.39 -6.52 11.58
C ALA A 240 -5.14 -5.38 10.88
N LYS A 241 -5.88 -4.60 11.68
CA LYS A 241 -6.65 -3.45 11.19
C LYS A 241 -5.77 -2.49 10.39
N GLY A 242 -6.23 -2.13 9.19
CA GLY A 242 -5.59 -1.13 8.33
C GLY A 242 -4.39 -1.65 7.53
N LEU A 243 -3.88 -2.86 7.78
CA LEU A 243 -2.73 -3.38 7.03
C LEU A 243 -3.08 -3.64 5.56
N LYS A 244 -4.20 -4.31 5.28
CA LYS A 244 -4.66 -4.55 3.90
C LYS A 244 -5.01 -3.25 3.17
N ASP A 245 -5.70 -2.33 3.86
CA ASP A 245 -6.05 -1.02 3.30
C ASP A 245 -4.81 -0.14 3.06
N PHE A 246 -3.71 -0.37 3.79
CA PHE A 246 -2.44 0.30 3.54
C PHE A 246 -1.88 -0.01 2.15
N PHE A 247 -2.04 -1.23 1.64
CA PHE A 247 -1.63 -1.59 0.27
C PHE A 247 -2.72 -1.37 -0.78
N THR A 248 -3.91 -0.95 -0.35
CA THR A 248 -5.00 -0.58 -1.25
C THR A 248 -4.86 0.88 -1.68
N LEU A 249 -5.12 1.15 -2.95
CA LEU A 249 -5.19 2.49 -3.55
C LEU A 249 -6.06 2.53 -4.80
N THR A 250 -6.48 3.72 -5.18
CA THR A 250 -7.17 4.03 -6.46
C THR A 250 -6.32 4.93 -7.35
N ASP A 251 -5.45 5.72 -6.74
CA ASP A 251 -4.50 6.61 -7.41
C ASP A 251 -3.22 6.74 -6.58
N LEU A 252 -2.11 7.00 -7.28
CA LEU A 252 -0.85 7.44 -6.71
C LEU A 252 -0.52 8.84 -7.22
N ARG A 253 0.13 9.66 -6.40
CA ARG A 253 0.68 10.94 -6.85
C ARG A 253 2.11 11.08 -6.35
N MET A 254 3.03 11.27 -7.28
CA MET A 254 4.37 11.70 -6.96
C MET A 254 4.40 13.22 -6.98
N ARG A 255 4.75 13.84 -5.85
CA ARG A 255 4.99 15.27 -5.72
C ARG A 255 6.49 15.49 -5.67
N LEU A 256 7.06 15.89 -6.79
CA LEU A 256 8.47 16.23 -6.92
C LEU A 256 8.63 17.68 -6.45
N LEU A 257 9.45 17.90 -5.42
CA LEU A 257 9.58 19.20 -4.75
C LEU A 257 10.95 19.86 -4.98
N ARG A 258 12.01 19.05 -5.12
CA ARG A 258 13.36 19.53 -5.43
C ARG A 258 14.14 18.53 -6.31
N PRO A 259 14.77 18.95 -7.42
CA PRO A 259 15.50 18.05 -8.31
C PRO A 259 16.82 17.55 -7.69
N ALA A 260 17.53 16.68 -8.40
CA ALA A 260 18.86 16.24 -8.01
C ALA A 260 19.82 17.44 -7.93
N LEU A 261 20.64 17.52 -6.87
CA LEU A 261 21.65 18.58 -6.71
C LEU A 261 23.08 18.08 -6.90
N GLY A 262 23.30 16.76 -6.93
CA GLY A 262 24.62 16.16 -7.01
C GLY A 262 25.44 16.31 -5.71
N GLY A 263 24.78 16.51 -4.57
CA GLY A 263 25.42 16.67 -3.26
C GLY A 263 26.20 17.98 -3.09
N THR A 264 25.90 19.00 -3.90
CA THR A 264 26.53 20.32 -3.84
C THR A 264 25.48 21.43 -3.97
N TYR A 265 25.91 22.69 -3.82
CA TYR A 265 25.05 23.85 -3.98
C TYR A 265 24.56 24.00 -5.44
N VAL A 266 23.45 24.71 -5.60
CA VAL A 266 22.91 25.05 -6.92
C VAL A 266 23.89 25.97 -7.66
N GLN A 267 24.41 25.52 -8.80
CA GLN A 267 25.22 26.34 -9.71
C GLN A 267 24.29 27.22 -10.54
N ARG A 268 24.26 28.52 -10.24
CA ARG A 268 23.34 29.49 -10.85
C ARG A 268 23.72 29.80 -12.31
N GLU A 269 24.99 29.63 -12.64
CA GLU A 269 25.57 29.79 -13.95
C GLU A 269 25.12 28.68 -14.94
N ASN A 270 24.69 27.52 -14.43
CA ASN A 270 24.26 26.40 -15.25
C ASN A 270 23.02 25.71 -14.66
N LEU A 271 21.85 26.34 -14.88
CA LEU A 271 20.57 25.80 -14.42
C LEU A 271 20.02 24.67 -15.32
N TYR A 272 20.56 24.52 -16.53
CA TYR A 272 20.16 23.54 -17.53
C TYR A 272 20.42 22.08 -17.15
N LYS A 273 21.17 21.85 -16.06
CA LYS A 273 21.44 20.51 -15.51
C LYS A 273 20.44 20.06 -14.44
N TYR A 274 19.55 20.94 -14.02
CA TYR A 274 18.55 20.64 -12.98
C TYR A 274 17.18 20.48 -13.60
N PHE A 275 16.70 19.25 -13.68
CA PHE A 275 15.38 18.89 -14.19
C PHE A 275 15.00 17.51 -13.67
N TYR A 276 13.75 17.09 -13.91
CA TYR A 276 13.31 15.73 -13.67
C TYR A 276 13.26 14.96 -14.98
N ALA A 277 13.71 13.71 -14.95
CA ALA A 277 13.55 12.78 -16.07
C ALA A 277 13.21 11.40 -15.54
N ILE A 278 12.08 10.84 -15.95
CA ILE A 278 11.56 9.54 -15.50
C ILE A 278 11.41 8.63 -16.70
N SER A 279 12.14 7.52 -16.72
CA SER A 279 12.10 6.52 -17.79
C SER A 279 11.01 5.49 -17.57
N ASN A 280 10.90 4.95 -16.36
CA ASN A 280 9.91 3.93 -16.08
C ASN A 280 9.31 4.06 -14.68
N ILE A 281 8.00 3.86 -14.60
CA ILE A 281 7.26 3.69 -13.35
C ILE A 281 6.63 2.31 -13.34
N GLU A 282 7.17 1.43 -12.51
CA GLU A 282 6.66 0.10 -12.31
C GLU A 282 5.72 0.05 -11.10
N VAL A 283 4.47 -0.35 -11.37
CA VAL A 283 3.46 -0.59 -10.34
C VAL A 283 2.91 -1.98 -10.58
N THR A 284 3.09 -2.87 -9.60
CA THR A 284 2.68 -4.27 -9.69
C THR A 284 1.69 -4.59 -8.58
N GLY A 285 0.54 -5.15 -8.97
CA GLY A 285 -0.54 -5.40 -8.03
C GLY A 285 -1.68 -6.18 -8.66
N ARG A 286 -2.81 -6.23 -7.98
CA ARG A 286 -4.03 -6.90 -8.42
C ARG A 286 -5.25 -6.05 -8.15
N CYS A 287 -6.37 -6.32 -8.82
CA CYS A 287 -7.62 -5.63 -8.49
C CYS A 287 -8.13 -6.04 -7.10
N LYS A 288 -8.57 -5.06 -6.29
CA LYS A 288 -9.33 -5.34 -5.07
C LYS A 288 -10.70 -5.89 -5.45
N CYS A 289 -10.92 -7.18 -5.23
CA CYS A 289 -12.22 -7.83 -5.47
C CYS A 289 -12.83 -8.41 -4.18
N ASN A 290 -12.34 -7.98 -3.02
CA ASN A 290 -12.82 -8.40 -1.70
C ASN A 290 -12.93 -9.93 -1.52
N LEU A 291 -12.01 -10.68 -2.13
CA LEU A 291 -11.98 -12.15 -2.15
C LEU A 291 -13.21 -12.83 -2.81
N HIS A 292 -13.86 -12.15 -3.77
CA HIS A 292 -15.05 -12.61 -4.50
C HIS A 292 -14.89 -12.69 -6.02
N ALA A 293 -13.67 -12.55 -6.56
CA ALA A 293 -13.43 -12.73 -7.99
C ALA A 293 -11.97 -13.12 -8.24
N ASN A 294 -11.75 -14.04 -9.16
CA ASN A 294 -10.43 -14.45 -9.65
C ASN A 294 -10.06 -13.82 -11.01
N LEU A 295 -10.97 -13.03 -11.59
CA LEU A 295 -10.78 -12.34 -12.85
C LEU A 295 -11.07 -10.85 -12.70
N CYS A 296 -10.23 -10.03 -13.33
CA CYS A 296 -10.41 -8.59 -13.44
C CYS A 296 -10.13 -8.20 -14.90
N SER A 297 -11.12 -7.59 -15.55
CA SER A 297 -11.07 -7.27 -16.99
C SER A 297 -11.48 -5.83 -17.22
N VAL A 298 -11.08 -5.26 -18.36
CA VAL A 298 -11.51 -3.91 -18.75
C VAL A 298 -12.96 -3.96 -19.22
N ARG A 299 -13.85 -3.27 -18.51
CA ARG A 299 -15.26 -3.09 -18.87
C ARG A 299 -15.61 -1.62 -18.83
N GLU A 300 -16.23 -1.10 -19.89
CA GLU A 300 -16.63 0.30 -20.00
C GLU A 300 -15.46 1.29 -19.82
N GLY A 301 -14.25 0.90 -20.25
CA GLY A 301 -13.06 1.76 -20.23
C GLY A 301 -12.31 1.83 -18.90
N SER A 302 -12.63 0.98 -17.91
CA SER A 302 -11.86 0.80 -16.68
C SER A 302 -11.81 -0.66 -16.23
N LEU A 303 -10.82 -1.01 -15.42
CA LEU A 303 -10.75 -2.35 -14.81
C LEU A 303 -11.94 -2.58 -13.88
N GLN A 304 -12.57 -3.75 -13.94
CA GLN A 304 -13.66 -4.18 -13.06
C GLN A 304 -13.53 -5.66 -12.71
N CYS A 305 -13.90 -6.03 -11.49
CA CYS A 305 -13.92 -7.43 -11.06
C CYS A 305 -15.08 -8.21 -11.70
N GLU A 306 -14.83 -9.45 -12.12
CA GLU A 306 -15.88 -10.37 -12.56
C GLU A 306 -16.46 -11.10 -11.35
N CYS A 307 -17.43 -10.46 -10.69
CA CYS A 307 -17.89 -10.88 -9.37
C CYS A 307 -18.62 -12.23 -9.32
N ASP A 308 -18.13 -13.11 -8.44
CA ASP A 308 -18.72 -14.37 -8.01
C ASP A 308 -19.42 -14.21 -6.64
N HIS A 309 -19.75 -15.32 -5.97
CA HIS A 309 -20.33 -15.37 -4.61
C HIS A 309 -21.61 -14.53 -4.45
N ASN A 310 -22.36 -14.37 -5.54
CA ASN A 310 -23.55 -13.54 -5.63
C ASN A 310 -23.35 -12.06 -5.27
N THR A 311 -22.12 -11.56 -5.46
CA THR A 311 -21.74 -10.16 -5.27
C THR A 311 -21.79 -9.36 -6.58
N THR A 312 -21.70 -8.03 -6.50
CA THR A 312 -21.72 -7.11 -7.65
C THR A 312 -21.06 -5.78 -7.28
N GLY A 313 -20.90 -4.87 -8.25
CA GLY A 313 -20.12 -3.64 -8.13
C GLY A 313 -18.66 -3.81 -8.58
N PRO A 314 -17.91 -2.71 -8.76
CA PRO A 314 -16.56 -2.75 -9.34
C PRO A 314 -15.57 -3.57 -8.52
N ASP A 315 -15.73 -3.56 -7.19
CA ASP A 315 -14.87 -4.27 -6.23
C ASP A 315 -15.58 -5.48 -5.59
N CYS A 316 -16.74 -5.90 -6.09
CA CYS A 316 -17.58 -6.93 -5.47
C CYS A 316 -18.03 -6.60 -4.03
N GLY A 317 -18.16 -5.30 -3.74
CA GLY A 317 -18.46 -4.75 -2.40
C GLY A 317 -19.94 -4.73 -1.99
N LYS A 318 -20.84 -5.38 -2.74
CA LYS A 318 -22.28 -5.42 -2.42
C LYS A 318 -22.92 -6.71 -2.90
N CYS A 319 -24.00 -7.14 -2.25
CA CYS A 319 -24.80 -8.28 -2.70
C CYS A 319 -25.72 -7.93 -3.87
N LYS A 320 -25.89 -8.88 -4.80
CA LYS A 320 -26.93 -8.83 -5.85
C LYS A 320 -28.32 -8.69 -5.23
N ARG A 321 -29.27 -8.08 -5.96
CA ARG A 321 -30.60 -7.70 -5.42
C ARG A 321 -31.34 -8.87 -4.75
N SER A 322 -31.31 -10.06 -5.33
CA SER A 322 -31.99 -11.26 -4.82
C SER A 322 -31.22 -12.02 -3.72
N PHE A 323 -30.02 -11.58 -3.34
CA PHE A 323 -29.13 -12.28 -2.41
C PHE A 323 -28.82 -11.43 -1.17
N ARG A 324 -29.82 -10.72 -0.63
CA ARG A 324 -29.67 -9.74 0.46
C ARG A 324 -30.26 -10.21 1.79
N THR A 325 -30.36 -11.52 2.02
CA THR A 325 -30.90 -12.03 3.30
C THR A 325 -29.98 -11.80 4.48
N ARG A 326 -28.70 -11.58 4.21
CA ARG A 326 -27.67 -11.21 5.18
C ARG A 326 -26.87 -10.01 4.67
N SER A 327 -26.26 -9.28 5.59
CA SER A 327 -25.32 -8.20 5.26
C SER A 327 -24.13 -8.72 4.46
N TRP A 328 -23.67 -7.92 3.51
CA TRP A 328 -22.47 -8.19 2.75
C TRP A 328 -21.25 -8.31 3.66
N ARG A 329 -20.34 -9.21 3.32
CA ARG A 329 -19.04 -9.40 3.97
C ARG A 329 -18.03 -9.78 2.89
N ALA A 330 -16.82 -9.24 2.99
CA ALA A 330 -15.71 -9.71 2.17
C ALA A 330 -15.43 -11.20 2.44
N GLY A 331 -14.84 -11.90 1.48
CA GLY A 331 -14.16 -13.16 1.75
C GLY A 331 -13.01 -12.96 2.74
N SER A 332 -12.58 -14.04 3.38
CA SER A 332 -11.50 -14.05 4.36
C SER A 332 -10.43 -15.05 3.93
N TYR A 333 -9.16 -14.73 4.15
CA TYR A 333 -8.07 -15.69 3.95
C TYR A 333 -8.11 -16.84 4.98
N LEU A 334 -8.87 -16.68 6.06
CA LEU A 334 -9.01 -17.67 7.13
C LEU A 334 -10.33 -18.46 7.01
N PRO A 335 -10.34 -19.75 7.41
CA PRO A 335 -9.19 -20.55 7.86
C PRO A 335 -8.29 -20.97 6.69
N LEU A 336 -6.98 -21.09 6.93
CA LEU A 336 -6.04 -21.61 5.93
C LEU A 336 -6.33 -23.10 5.65
N PRO A 337 -6.06 -23.61 4.43
CA PRO A 337 -5.46 -22.92 3.28
C PRO A 337 -6.46 -22.27 2.31
N HIS A 338 -7.77 -22.57 2.42
CA HIS A 338 -8.76 -22.20 1.40
C HIS A 338 -9.58 -20.93 1.73
N GLY A 339 -9.46 -20.43 2.95
CA GLY A 339 -10.19 -19.27 3.42
C GLY A 339 -11.69 -19.50 3.54
N SER A 340 -12.44 -18.40 3.58
CA SER A 340 -13.91 -18.40 3.65
C SER A 340 -14.49 -17.49 2.56
N PRO A 341 -15.39 -17.98 1.68
CA PRO A 341 -15.96 -17.18 0.59
C PRO A 341 -16.91 -16.08 1.07
N ASN A 342 -17.52 -16.26 2.25
CA ASN A 342 -18.52 -15.36 2.84
C ASN A 342 -19.62 -14.89 1.85
N ALA A 343 -20.08 -15.80 1.00
CA ALA A 343 -21.00 -15.48 -0.09
C ALA A 343 -22.33 -14.87 0.38
N CYS A 344 -22.92 -14.05 -0.50
CA CYS A 344 -24.26 -13.50 -0.32
C CYS A 344 -25.30 -14.62 -0.48
N ALA A 345 -26.37 -14.56 0.33
CA ALA A 345 -27.37 -15.62 0.42
C ALA A 345 -28.75 -15.13 -0.05
N ALA A 346 -29.51 -16.01 -0.72
CA ALA A 346 -30.91 -15.78 -1.02
C ALA A 346 -31.81 -16.30 0.11
N ALA A 347 -33.10 -16.02 0.04
CA ALA A 347 -34.08 -16.52 1.00
C ALA A 347 -34.20 -18.04 0.88
N GLY A 348 -34.07 -18.73 2.01
CA GLY A 348 -34.14 -20.20 2.05
C GLY A 348 -32.87 -20.92 1.60
N SER A 349 -31.78 -20.23 1.23
CA SER A 349 -30.51 -20.89 0.90
C SER A 349 -29.80 -21.39 2.15
N ALA A 350 -29.72 -22.72 2.31
CA ALA A 350 -28.90 -23.38 3.33
C ALA A 350 -27.42 -23.38 2.93
N VAL A 351 -26.79 -22.22 2.85
CA VAL A 351 -25.33 -22.13 2.57
C VAL A 351 -24.63 -21.68 3.85
N GLY A 352 -23.99 -22.65 4.53
CA GLY A 352 -22.95 -22.39 5.54
C GLY A 352 -23.35 -22.44 7.02
N SER A 353 -24.24 -23.35 7.42
CA SER A 353 -24.31 -23.78 8.83
C SER A 353 -23.27 -24.88 9.05
N LEU A 354 -22.14 -24.55 9.69
CA LEU A 354 -21.25 -25.54 10.29
C LEU A 354 -22.10 -26.57 11.03
N SER A 355 -21.95 -27.85 10.65
CA SER A 355 -22.57 -28.97 11.33
C SER A 355 -22.19 -28.89 12.82
N ARG A 356 -23.16 -28.49 13.64
CA ARG A 356 -23.03 -28.58 15.10
C ARG A 356 -23.00 -30.06 15.40
N SER A 357 -21.80 -30.60 15.62
CA SER A 357 -21.57 -31.99 15.95
C SER A 357 -22.56 -32.42 17.02
N ARG A 358 -23.37 -33.43 16.68
CA ARG A 358 -24.38 -34.04 17.53
C ARG A 358 -23.64 -34.54 18.78
N LYS A 359 -23.88 -33.93 19.94
CA LYS A 359 -23.33 -34.44 21.21
C LYS A 359 -23.89 -35.84 21.44
N ASP A 360 -23.04 -36.84 21.36
CA ASP A 360 -23.33 -38.17 21.90
C ASP A 360 -23.57 -38.08 23.43
N PRO A 361 -24.41 -38.96 24.01
CA PRO A 361 -24.74 -38.90 25.43
C PRO A 361 -23.57 -39.37 26.28
N VAL A 362 -23.26 -38.60 27.32
CA VAL A 362 -22.25 -38.92 28.35
C VAL A 362 -22.70 -40.18 29.14
N PRO A 363 -21.84 -41.20 29.34
CA PRO A 363 -22.14 -42.29 30.25
C PRO A 363 -21.98 -41.86 31.71
N LYS A 364 -22.95 -42.23 32.56
CA LYS A 364 -22.97 -41.99 34.01
C LYS A 364 -21.84 -42.77 34.73
N PRO A 365 -21.22 -42.21 35.78
CA PRO A 365 -20.33 -42.97 36.66
C PRO A 365 -21.14 -43.79 37.70
N PRO A 366 -20.58 -44.88 38.25
CA PRO A 366 -21.25 -45.71 39.22
C PRO A 366 -21.20 -45.10 40.64
N VAL A 367 -22.24 -45.46 41.39
CA VAL A 367 -22.55 -45.08 42.77
C VAL A 367 -21.51 -45.63 43.74
N ALA A 368 -21.04 -44.78 44.67
CA ALA A 368 -20.36 -45.21 45.89
C ALA A 368 -21.19 -44.82 47.11
N THR A 369 -21.47 -45.82 47.95
CA THR A 369 -22.24 -45.78 49.20
C THR A 369 -21.49 -45.06 50.32
N ALA A 370 -22.27 -44.37 51.16
CA ALA A 370 -21.85 -43.57 52.30
C ALA A 370 -21.40 -44.39 53.53
N ALA A 371 -20.56 -43.76 54.37
CA ALA A 371 -20.52 -44.00 55.81
C ALA A 371 -20.30 -42.67 56.54
N MET A 372 -21.08 -42.48 57.62
CA MET A 372 -21.28 -41.26 58.41
C MET A 372 -20.30 -41.13 59.58
N TRP A 373 -20.12 -39.87 60.03
CA TRP A 373 -20.05 -39.34 61.43
C TRP A 373 -19.21 -38.05 61.40
N GLY A 374 -19.53 -36.91 62.00
CA GLY A 374 -20.63 -36.44 62.85
C GLY A 374 -20.40 -34.93 63.10
N ASP A 375 -21.48 -34.20 63.33
CA ASP A 375 -21.56 -32.78 63.74
C ASP A 375 -21.28 -32.64 65.27
N PRO A 376 -21.17 -31.45 65.93
CA PRO A 376 -22.07 -30.30 65.72
C PRO A 376 -21.58 -28.86 66.06
N THR A 377 -22.53 -27.92 65.88
CA THR A 377 -22.83 -26.66 66.62
C THR A 377 -22.42 -25.27 66.07
N THR A 378 -23.49 -24.54 65.71
CA THR A 378 -23.80 -23.09 65.51
C THR A 378 -23.49 -22.18 66.73
N PRO A 379 -23.64 -20.80 66.72
CA PRO A 379 -24.54 -19.96 65.89
C PRO A 379 -24.05 -18.53 65.46
N VAL A 380 -24.95 -17.87 64.70
CA VAL A 380 -24.96 -16.51 64.11
C VAL A 380 -25.37 -15.43 65.14
N PRO A 381 -25.05 -14.12 64.93
CA PRO A 381 -26.06 -13.10 64.53
C PRO A 381 -25.48 -12.09 63.49
N SER A 382 -26.16 -11.56 62.46
CA SER A 382 -27.39 -10.75 62.29
C SER A 382 -27.27 -9.24 62.63
N ALA A 383 -27.83 -8.41 61.71
CA ALA A 383 -28.19 -6.96 61.73
C ALA A 383 -27.21 -5.98 61.02
N SER A 384 -27.56 -5.33 59.90
CA SER A 384 -28.45 -4.13 59.69
C SER A 384 -27.74 -2.84 60.15
N THR A 385 -27.65 -1.67 59.47
CA THR A 385 -28.51 -0.97 58.50
C THR A 385 -27.77 0.28 57.97
N ALA A 386 -28.08 0.70 56.72
CA ALA A 386 -28.20 2.05 56.14
C ALA A 386 -27.32 3.26 56.58
N GLN A 387 -26.72 3.97 55.60
CA GLN A 387 -27.11 5.32 55.13
C GLN A 387 -25.97 6.03 54.34
N THR A 388 -26.32 6.52 53.14
CA THR A 388 -25.65 7.59 52.37
C THR A 388 -26.15 8.97 52.84
N PRO A 389 -25.38 10.09 52.72
CA PRO A 389 -25.46 10.91 51.49
C PRO A 389 -24.21 11.77 51.10
N ALA A 390 -24.18 12.09 49.80
CA ALA A 390 -23.71 13.28 49.06
C ALA A 390 -22.59 14.27 49.54
N VAL A 391 -21.61 14.44 48.61
CA VAL A 391 -20.81 15.61 48.12
C VAL A 391 -20.98 17.01 48.75
N PRO A 392 -19.94 17.87 48.79
CA PRO A 392 -19.73 18.88 47.73
C PRO A 392 -18.25 19.23 47.38
N SER A 393 -18.12 20.12 46.40
CA SER A 393 -17.01 20.48 45.49
C SER A 393 -16.15 21.72 45.87
N THR A 394 -14.90 21.76 45.34
CA THR A 394 -14.02 22.95 44.98
C THR A 394 -13.52 23.88 46.13
N PRO A 395 -12.43 24.71 45.99
CA PRO A 395 -11.98 25.48 44.80
C PRO A 395 -10.46 25.74 44.55
N GLN A 396 -10.17 26.41 43.42
CA GLN A 396 -8.94 27.10 42.98
C GLN A 396 -8.69 28.44 43.72
N PRO A 397 -7.46 29.02 43.63
CA PRO A 397 -7.25 30.36 43.02
C PRO A 397 -5.92 30.49 42.20
N THR A 398 -5.88 31.07 40.98
CA THR A 398 -5.48 32.46 40.58
C THR A 398 -4.22 33.03 41.28
N GLY A 399 -3.19 33.64 40.68
CA GLY A 399 -2.86 34.17 39.34
C GLY A 399 -1.58 35.06 39.46
N GLY A 400 -0.93 35.44 38.34
CA GLY A 400 0.01 36.60 38.31
C GLY A 400 1.30 36.48 37.49
N CYS A 401 1.32 37.11 36.30
CA CYS A 401 2.47 37.75 35.62
C CYS A 401 2.15 39.27 35.57
N PRO A 402 3.09 40.25 35.40
CA PRO A 402 4.11 40.32 34.33
C PRO A 402 5.42 41.14 34.61
N GLY A 403 6.29 41.28 33.58
CA GLY A 403 7.40 42.26 33.46
C GLY A 403 8.75 41.60 33.14
N THR A 404 9.29 41.54 31.91
CA THR A 404 9.86 42.56 30.99
C THR A 404 11.02 43.40 31.55
N VAL A 405 12.28 43.04 31.25
CA VAL A 405 13.42 43.98 31.06
C VAL A 405 14.40 43.41 30.02
N SER A 406 14.90 44.31 29.18
CA SER A 406 15.76 44.18 27.99
C SER A 406 17.26 44.26 28.33
N ALA A 407 18.10 44.19 27.28
CA ALA A 407 19.57 44.41 27.19
C ALA A 407 20.47 43.19 27.49
N ALA A 408 21.60 42.93 26.82
CA ALA A 408 22.25 43.43 25.61
C ALA A 408 23.44 42.48 25.29
N LEU A 409 23.86 42.45 24.02
CA LEU A 409 25.12 41.86 23.51
C LEU A 409 26.37 42.46 24.24
N PRO A 410 27.52 41.76 24.25
CA PRO A 410 28.51 41.96 23.18
C PRO A 410 29.32 40.71 22.75
N PHE A 411 29.60 40.63 21.44
CA PHE A 411 30.84 40.08 20.86
C PHE A 411 32.03 40.98 21.25
N PRO A 412 33.32 40.53 21.29
CA PRO A 412 33.99 40.07 20.07
C PRO A 412 35.20 39.09 20.20
N THR A 413 35.73 38.77 19.01
CA THR A 413 37.12 38.43 18.63
C THR A 413 37.69 37.02 18.87
N SER A 414 37.82 36.31 17.74
CA SER A 414 39.08 35.82 17.13
C SER A 414 40.17 35.20 18.02
N CYS A 415 40.41 33.90 17.80
CA CYS A 415 41.69 33.32 17.39
C CYS A 415 41.41 32.04 16.58
#